data_AF-E1YFT0-F1
#
_entry.id   AF-E1YFT0-F1
#
_cell.length_a   1.000
_cell.length_b   1.000
_cell.length_c   1.000
_cell.angle_alpha   90.00
_cell.angle_beta   90.00
_cell.angle_gamma   90.00
#
_symmetry.space_group_name_H-M   'P 1'
#
loop_
_entity.id
_entity.type
_entity.pdbx_description
1 polymer ?
#
loop_
_entity_poly.entity_id
_entity_poly.type
_entity_poly.pdbx_seq_one_letter_code
_entity_poly.pdbx_strand_id
1 'polypeptide(L)'
;MIMFDFTVISESKKSRARAGLMHTSHGVVETPVFMPVGTLASVKSLSPEEITQAGASIILGNTYHLYLRPGCDVIKLFSGLHGFMNWKGPILTDSGGFQVFSTCKAIQNNK
;
A
#
# COMPACT_ATOMS: atom_id res chain seq x y z
N MET A 1 -2.25 10.12 21.24
CA MET A 1 -1.82 9.17 20.18
C MET A 1 -2.93 9.17 19.14
N ILE A 2 -2.77 9.88 18.03
CA ILE A 2 -3.80 9.92 16.98
C ILE A 2 -3.63 8.64 16.17
N MET A 3 -4.60 7.73 16.26
CA MET A 3 -4.54 6.42 15.60
C MET A 3 -4.79 6.54 14.09
N PHE A 4 -5.67 7.46 13.70
CA PHE A 4 -5.95 7.87 12.33
C PHE A 4 -6.77 9.16 12.37
N ASP A 5 -6.44 10.15 11.55
CA ASP A 5 -7.25 11.35 11.36
C ASP A 5 -7.24 11.78 9.89
N PHE A 6 -8.34 12.36 9.42
CA PHE A 6 -8.42 12.95 8.09
C PHE A 6 -9.00 14.35 8.14
N THR A 7 -8.21 15.33 7.71
CA THR A 7 -8.60 16.73 7.68
C THR A 7 -8.68 17.22 6.23
N VAL A 8 -9.83 17.78 5.83
CA VAL A 8 -9.97 18.47 4.53
C VAL A 8 -9.39 19.87 4.65
N ILE A 9 -8.44 20.22 3.78
CA ILE A 9 -7.75 21.52 3.80
C ILE A 9 -8.25 22.46 2.69
N SER A 10 -8.87 21.93 1.63
CA SER A 10 -9.43 22.72 0.55
C SER A 10 -10.49 21.95 -0.23
N GLU A 11 -11.50 22.66 -0.73
CA GLU A 11 -12.60 22.11 -1.52
C GLU A 11 -12.83 22.93 -2.78
N SER A 12 -13.16 22.24 -3.88
CA SER A 12 -13.51 22.89 -5.15
C SER A 12 -14.89 23.52 -5.07
N LYS A 13 -15.01 24.79 -5.48
CA LYS A 13 -16.31 25.46 -5.63
C LYS A 13 -17.14 24.94 -6.82
N LYS A 14 -16.53 24.16 -7.71
CA LYS A 14 -17.13 23.73 -9.00
C LYS A 14 -17.35 22.21 -9.10
N SER A 15 -16.87 21.43 -8.14
CA SER A 15 -16.91 19.97 -8.18
C SER A 15 -16.81 19.38 -6.76
N ARG A 16 -16.90 18.06 -6.63
CA ARG A 16 -16.71 17.34 -5.35
C ARG A 16 -15.24 17.07 -4.99
N ALA A 17 -14.30 17.75 -5.65
CA ALA A 17 -12.87 17.56 -5.42
C ALA A 17 -12.45 18.15 -4.08
N ARG A 18 -11.57 17.45 -3.36
CA ARG A 18 -11.06 17.83 -2.05
C ARG A 18 -9.56 17.57 -1.99
N ALA A 19 -8.84 18.48 -1.35
CA ALA A 19 -7.49 18.23 -0.88
C ALA A 19 -7.54 18.06 0.64
N GLY A 20 -6.74 17.15 1.19
CA GLY A 20 -6.76 16.85 2.61
C GLY A 20 -5.49 16.18 3.09
N LEU A 21 -5.32 16.12 4.40
CA LEU A 21 -4.21 15.47 5.09
C LEU A 21 -4.74 14.25 5.85
N MET A 22 -4.17 13.09 5.57
CA MET A 22 -4.45 11.85 6.28
C MET A 22 -3.29 11.56 7.23
N HIS A 23 -3.54 11.69 8.53
CA HIS A 23 -2.56 11.41 9.58
C HIS A 23 -2.61 9.93 9.96
N THR A 24 -1.46 9.27 9.92
CA THR A 24 -1.29 7.88 10.34
C THR A 24 -0.19 7.78 11.39
N SER A 25 -0.05 6.61 12.03
CA SER A 25 1.08 6.32 12.92
C SER A 25 2.44 6.35 12.23
N HIS A 26 2.49 6.29 10.90
CA HIS A 26 3.72 6.19 10.10
C HIS A 26 3.96 7.39 9.18
N GLY A 27 3.23 8.49 9.39
CA GLY A 27 3.41 9.74 8.65
C GLY A 27 2.10 10.35 8.18
N VAL A 28 2.23 11.50 7.51
CA VAL A 28 1.11 12.25 6.92
C VAL A 28 1.09 11.98 5.42
N VAL A 29 -0.10 11.75 4.88
CA VAL A 29 -0.35 11.55 3.45
C VAL A 29 -1.21 12.69 2.93
N GLU A 30 -0.70 13.45 1.97
CA GLU A 30 -1.48 14.46 1.24
C GLU A 30 -2.41 13.78 0.24
N THR A 31 -3.66 14.23 0.16
CA THR A 31 -4.65 13.73 -0.79
C THR A 31 -5.06 14.84 -1.76
N PRO A 32 -5.34 14.53 -3.04
CA PRO A 32 -5.37 13.20 -3.66
C PRO A 32 -4.00 12.54 -3.79
N VAL A 33 -3.90 11.22 -3.54
CA VAL A 33 -2.65 10.47 -3.58
C VAL A 33 -2.72 9.32 -4.57
N PHE A 34 -1.61 9.06 -5.26
CA PHE A 34 -1.39 7.84 -6.02
C PHE A 34 -0.49 6.89 -5.21
N MET A 35 -0.92 5.64 -5.07
CA MET A 35 -0.19 4.62 -4.30
C MET A 35 0.50 3.63 -5.24
N PRO A 36 1.84 3.57 -5.26
CA PRO A 36 2.55 2.49 -5.93
C PRO A 36 2.20 1.13 -5.34
N VAL A 37 2.01 0.12 -6.18
CA VAL A 37 1.62 -1.24 -5.77
C VAL A 37 2.85 -2.12 -5.56
N GLY A 38 3.10 -2.50 -4.32
CA GLY A 38 4.08 -3.51 -3.90
C GLY A 38 3.48 -4.91 -3.97
N THR A 39 3.61 -5.58 -5.12
CA THR A 39 2.95 -6.87 -5.37
C THR A 39 3.60 -8.03 -4.61
N LEU A 40 4.91 -7.98 -4.32
CA LEU A 40 5.65 -9.02 -3.57
C LEU A 40 6.55 -8.39 -2.50
N ALA A 41 6.02 -7.44 -1.74
CA ALA A 41 6.82 -6.60 -0.84
C ALA A 41 7.95 -5.83 -1.57
N SER A 42 7.82 -5.67 -2.88
CA SER A 42 8.60 -4.78 -3.72
C SER A 42 7.68 -4.16 -4.76
N VAL A 43 7.91 -2.88 -5.06
CA VAL A 43 7.40 -2.30 -6.30
C VAL A 43 8.36 -2.79 -7.38
N LYS A 44 7.83 -3.45 -8.42
CA LYS A 44 8.67 -4.11 -9.42
C LYS A 44 9.72 -3.13 -9.97
N SER A 45 10.98 -3.55 -9.90
CA SER A 45 12.15 -2.84 -10.45
C SER A 45 12.54 -1.53 -9.76
N LEU A 46 11.97 -1.21 -8.59
CA LEU A 46 12.34 0.00 -7.83
C LEU A 46 12.75 -0.32 -6.40
N SER A 47 13.83 0.30 -5.92
CA SER A 47 14.21 0.29 -4.52
C SER A 47 13.27 1.18 -3.68
N PRO A 48 13.18 0.98 -2.36
CA PRO A 48 12.45 1.89 -1.46
C PRO A 48 12.88 3.36 -1.59
N GLU A 49 14.17 3.60 -1.84
CA GLU A 49 14.72 4.94 -2.09
C GLU A 49 14.17 5.54 -3.37
N GLU A 50 14.10 4.78 -4.46
CA GLU A 50 13.54 5.25 -5.74
C GLU A 50 12.04 5.56 -5.62
N ILE A 51 11.29 4.75 -4.87
CA ILE A 51 9.87 5.00 -4.57
C ILE A 51 9.70 6.30 -3.79
N THR A 52 10.57 6.53 -2.79
CA THR A 52 10.56 7.76 -1.99
C THR A 52 10.94 8.96 -2.84
N GLN A 53 11.97 8.85 -3.68
CA GLN A 53 12.41 9.90 -4.61
C GLN A 53 11.35 10.24 -5.66
N ALA A 54 10.56 9.26 -6.08
CA ALA A 54 9.40 9.47 -6.95
C ALA A 54 8.24 10.21 -6.27
N GLY A 55 8.36 10.56 -4.98
CA GLY A 55 7.38 11.33 -4.23
C GLY A 55 6.24 10.50 -3.64
N ALA A 56 6.38 9.17 -3.56
CA ALA A 56 5.38 8.34 -2.93
C ALA A 56 5.35 8.57 -1.41
N SER A 57 4.19 8.95 -0.89
CA SER A 57 3.94 9.15 0.54
C SER A 57 3.25 7.95 1.20
N ILE A 58 2.77 6.99 0.41
CA ILE A 58 2.11 5.76 0.87
C ILE A 58 2.20 4.71 -0.24
N ILE A 59 2.32 3.44 0.15
CA ILE A 59 2.36 2.30 -0.78
C ILE A 59 1.23 1.31 -0.51
N LEU A 60 0.85 0.53 -1.53
CA LEU A 60 -0.13 -0.54 -1.42
C LEU A 60 0.57 -1.90 -1.38
N GLY A 61 0.42 -2.66 -0.30
CA GLY A 61 0.87 -4.05 -0.19
C GLY A 61 -0.22 -5.03 -0.62
N ASN A 62 0.12 -5.97 -1.50
CA ASN A 62 -0.82 -7.02 -1.91
C ASN A 62 -0.83 -8.19 -0.93
N THR A 63 -1.91 -8.36 -0.18
CA THR A 63 -2.00 -9.38 0.87
C THR A 63 -1.96 -10.79 0.32
N TYR A 64 -2.59 -11.05 -0.83
CA TYR A 64 -2.60 -12.39 -1.44
C TYR A 64 -1.19 -12.88 -1.76
N HIS A 65 -0.40 -12.04 -2.40
CA HIS A 65 0.98 -12.41 -2.74
C HIS A 65 1.87 -12.50 -1.52
N LEU A 66 1.81 -11.53 -0.59
CA LEU A 66 2.58 -11.55 0.66
C LEU A 66 2.31 -12.82 1.49
N TYR A 67 1.05 -13.26 1.52
CA TYR A 67 0.63 -14.48 2.19
C TYR A 67 1.21 -15.73 1.54
N LEU A 68 1.19 -15.82 0.21
CA LEU A 68 1.74 -16.98 -0.51
C LEU A 68 3.27 -17.04 -0.47
N ARG A 69 3.93 -15.90 -0.68
CA ARG A 69 5.39 -15.74 -0.65
C ARG A 69 5.73 -14.30 -0.25
N PRO A 70 6.49 -14.07 0.83
CA PRO A 70 7.25 -15.05 1.62
C PRO A 70 6.44 -15.78 2.71
N GLY A 71 5.21 -15.35 3.00
CA GLY A 71 4.39 -15.85 4.10
C GLY A 71 4.51 -15.01 5.37
N CYS A 72 3.45 -15.03 6.18
CA CYS A 72 3.35 -14.18 7.37
C CYS A 72 4.43 -14.46 8.42
N ASP A 73 4.86 -15.71 8.58
CA ASP A 73 5.86 -16.07 9.59
C ASP A 73 7.23 -15.50 9.25
N VAL A 74 7.61 -15.52 7.97
CA VAL A 74 8.83 -14.86 7.50
C VAL A 74 8.73 -13.35 7.72
N ILE A 75 7.62 -12.72 7.35
CA ILE A 75 7.43 -11.27 7.54
C ILE A 75 7.57 -10.87 9.02
N LYS A 76 7.06 -11.69 9.95
CA LYS A 76 7.19 -11.44 11.39
C LYS A 76 8.64 -11.43 11.87
N LEU A 77 9.51 -12.26 11.30
CA LEU A 77 10.95 -12.29 11.64
C LEU A 77 11.64 -10.95 11.36
N PHE A 78 11.12 -10.15 10.41
CA PHE A 78 11.66 -8.84 10.05
C PHE A 78 10.90 -7.69 10.73
N SER A 79 10.32 -7.91 11.91
CA SER A 79 9.52 -6.90 12.63
C SER A 79 8.30 -6.39 11.83
N GLY A 80 7.72 -7.26 11.00
CA GLY A 80 6.55 -6.96 10.18
C GLY A 80 6.92 -6.42 8.79
N LEU A 81 5.88 -5.98 8.06
CA LEU A 81 6.01 -5.64 6.64
C LEU A 81 6.92 -4.43 6.38
N HIS A 82 6.91 -3.43 7.26
CA HIS A 82 7.80 -2.27 7.17
C HIS A 82 9.27 -2.67 7.18
N GLY A 83 9.68 -3.52 8.12
CA GLY A 83 11.06 -3.99 8.23
C GLY A 83 11.43 -4.94 7.09
N PHE A 84 10.50 -5.81 6.66
CA PHE A 84 10.72 -6.68 5.51
C PHE A 84 10.95 -5.90 4.19
N MET A 85 10.21 -4.81 3.99
CA MET A 85 10.32 -3.96 2.79
C MET A 85 11.37 -2.85 2.91
N ASN A 86 11.96 -2.66 4.09
CA ASN A 86 12.74 -1.46 4.44
C ASN A 86 12.00 -0.15 4.12
N TRP A 87 10.68 -0.11 4.34
CA TRP A 87 9.83 1.05 4.11
C TRP A 87 9.39 1.64 5.46
N LYS A 88 9.57 2.95 5.64
CA LYS A 88 9.25 3.64 6.90
C LYS A 88 7.93 4.41 6.88
N GLY A 89 7.37 4.64 5.69
CA GLY A 89 6.12 5.38 5.53
C GLY A 89 4.87 4.51 5.74
N PRO A 90 3.68 5.09 5.57
CA PRO A 90 2.41 4.38 5.60
C PRO A 90 2.33 3.26 4.56
N ILE A 91 1.68 2.15 4.93
CA ILE A 91 1.35 1.03 4.05
C ILE A 91 -0.14 0.76 4.14
N LEU A 92 -0.80 0.68 2.99
CA LEU A 92 -2.16 0.16 2.86
C LEU A 92 -2.08 -1.28 2.37
N THR A 93 -2.62 -2.24 3.13
CA THR A 93 -2.76 -3.62 2.66
C THR A 93 -4.17 -3.85 2.13
N ASP A 94 -4.30 -4.46 0.95
CA ASP A 94 -5.60 -4.96 0.50
C ASP A 94 -6.04 -6.18 1.32
N SER A 95 -7.26 -6.68 1.10
CA SER A 95 -7.74 -7.89 1.79
C SER A 95 -7.32 -9.20 1.08
N GLY A 96 -6.73 -9.13 -0.11
CA GLY A 96 -6.38 -10.28 -0.95
C GLY A 96 -7.55 -11.04 -1.59
N GLY A 97 -8.80 -10.84 -1.13
CA GLY A 97 -9.96 -11.60 -1.61
C GLY A 97 -10.21 -11.43 -3.11
N PHE A 98 -9.99 -10.23 -3.66
CA PHE A 98 -10.14 -10.00 -5.09
C PHE A 98 -9.16 -10.84 -5.93
N GLN A 99 -7.90 -10.95 -5.50
CA GLN A 99 -6.87 -11.72 -6.20
C GLN A 99 -7.11 -13.22 -6.13
N VAL A 100 -7.64 -13.73 -5.01
CA VAL A 100 -8.07 -15.13 -4.87
C VAL A 100 -9.06 -15.50 -5.98
N PHE A 101 -10.09 -14.69 -6.21
CA PHE A 101 -11.10 -15.00 -7.22
C PHE A 101 -10.66 -14.71 -8.65
N SER A 102 -9.92 -13.62 -8.89
CA SER A 102 -9.51 -13.22 -10.24
C SER A 102 -8.37 -14.07 -10.81
N THR A 103 -7.45 -14.54 -9.97
CA THR A 103 -6.27 -15.31 -10.42
C THR A 103 -6.55 -16.80 -10.53
N CYS A 104 -7.40 -17.38 -9.66
CA CYS A 104 -7.80 -18.79 -9.77
C CYS A 104 -8.58 -19.08 -11.06
N LYS A 105 -9.32 -18.11 -11.60
CA LYS A 105 -10.10 -18.28 -12.83
C LYS A 105 -9.22 -18.46 -14.07
N ALA A 106 -8.03 -17.85 -14.11
CA ALA A 106 -7.09 -18.00 -15.23
C ALA A 106 -6.52 -19.42 -15.35
N ILE A 107 -6.50 -20.19 -14.26
CA ILE A 107 -6.01 -21.57 -14.25
C ILE A 107 -7.05 -22.55 -14.82
N GLN A 108 -8.34 -22.19 -14.83
CA GLN A 108 -9.40 -23.08 -15.34
C GLN A 108 -9.61 -23.03 -16.86
N ASN A 109 -9.02 -22.06 -17.58
CA ASN A 109 -9.14 -21.93 -19.04
C ASN A 109 -8.01 -22.62 -19.84
N ASN A 110 -7.14 -23.39 -19.16
CA ASN A 110 -6.09 -24.21 -19.78
C ASN A 110 -6.36 -25.72 -19.58
N LYS A 111 -7.63 -26.11 -19.50
CA LYS A 111 -8.06 -27.51 -19.62
C LYS A 111 -8.89 -27.69 -20.87
#